data_AF-A0A966T990-F1
#
_entry.id   AF-A0A966T990-F1
#
_cell.length_a   1.000
_cell.length_b   1.000
_cell.length_c   1.000
_cell.angle_alpha   90.00
_cell.angle_beta   90.00
_cell.angle_gamma   90.00
#
_symmetry.space_group_name_H-M   'P 1'
#
loop_
_entity.id
_entity.type
_entity.pdbx_description
1 polymer ?
#
loop_
_entity_poly.entity_id
_entity_poly.type
_entity_poly.pdbx_seq_one_letter_code
_entity_poly.pdbx_strand_id
1 'polypeptide(L)' 'MAAFDSEVFSKELQKNQQSKFLLLGDEALSRKEAFDIIRQFAKEKTYTEKLSFTVDRYFKWDQCASSLS' A
#
# COMPACT_ATOMS: atom_id res chain seq x y z
N MET A 1 7.10 -3.50 22.06
CA MET A 1 6.91 -3.46 20.60
C MET A 1 5.67 -4.28 20.30
N ALA A 2 4.59 -3.65 19.86
CA ALA A 2 3.40 -4.38 19.43
C ALA A 2 3.73 -4.97 18.05
N ALA A 3 3.63 -6.29 17.93
CA ALA A 3 3.72 -6.98 16.65
C ALA A 3 2.66 -6.39 15.70
N PHE A 4 3.05 -6.14 14.45
CA PHE A 4 2.09 -5.80 13.41
C PHE A 4 1.09 -6.95 13.27
N ASP A 5 -0.16 -6.71 13.63
CA ASP A 5 -1.21 -7.72 13.59
C ASP A 5 -1.96 -7.65 12.26
N SER A 6 -1.47 -8.45 11.31
CA SER A 6 -1.95 -8.53 9.93
C SER A 6 -3.45 -8.88 9.83
N GLU A 7 -3.97 -9.68 10.77
CA GLU A 7 -5.37 -10.07 10.79
C GLU A 7 -6.30 -8.92 11.19
N VAL A 8 -5.88 -8.12 12.18
CA VAL A 8 -6.61 -6.93 12.61
C VAL A 8 -6.63 -5.90 11.48
N PHE A 9 -5.50 -5.70 10.81
CA PHE A 9 -5.38 -4.77 9.68
C PHE A 9 -6.29 -5.15 8.51
N SER A 10 -6.35 -6.44 8.15
CA SER A 10 -7.24 -6.95 7.11
C SER A 10 -8.73 -6.71 7.44
N LYS A 11 -9.13 -6.98 8.70
CA LYS A 11 -10.49 -6.72 9.16
C LYS A 11 -10.85 -5.24 9.13
N GLU A 12 -9.94 -4.36 9.52
CA GLU A 12 -10.16 -2.91 9.42
C GLU A 12 -10.24 -2.44 7.96
N LEU A 13 -9.41 -2.97 7.06
CA LEU A 13 -9.45 -2.70 5.62
C LEU A 13 -10.82 -3.04 5.00
N GLN A 14 -11.40 -4.17 5.38
CA GLN A 14 -12.73 -4.56 4.91
C GLN A 14 -13.83 -3.65 5.46
N LYS A 15 -13.69 -3.23 6.72
CA LYS A 15 -14.69 -2.39 7.41
C LYS A 15 -14.62 -0.92 6.98
N ASN A 16 -13.42 -0.40 6.74
CA ASN A 16 -13.15 0.97 6.33
C ASN A 16 -12.47 0.97 4.95
N GLN A 17 -13.30 1.15 3.92
CA GLN A 17 -12.87 1.33 2.53
C GLN A 17 -12.25 2.72 2.32
N GLN A 18 -11.13 3.00 3.00
CA GLN A 18 -10.39 4.22 2.75
C GLN A 18 -9.69 4.14 1.40
N SER A 19 -9.64 5.26 0.69
CA SER A 19 -8.99 5.37 -0.62
C SER A 19 -7.47 5.49 -0.53
N LYS A 20 -6.91 5.68 0.67
CA LYS A 20 -5.48 5.94 0.91
C LYS A 20 -5.03 5.22 2.17
N PHE A 21 -3.87 4.56 2.10
CA PHE A 21 -3.25 3.87 3.24
C PHE A 21 -1.84 4.40 3.44
N LEU A 22 -1.48 4.68 4.69
CA LEU A 22 -0.13 5.06 5.08
C LEU A 22 0.49 3.92 5.89
N LEU A 23 1.51 3.27 5.32
CA LEU A 23 2.24 2.20 6.00
C LEU A 23 3.50 2.80 6.64
N LEU A 24 3.53 2.87 7.97
CA LEU A 24 4.68 3.31 8.76
C LEU A 24 5.21 2.11 9.55
N GLY A 25 6.48 1.76 9.35
CA GLY A 25 7.11 0.69 10.11
C GLY A 25 8.55 0.50 9.66
N ASP A 26 9.44 0.23 10.61
CA ASP A 26 10.86 -0.02 10.34
C ASP A 26 11.09 -1.48 9.88
N GLU A 27 10.18 -2.37 10.26
CA GLU A 27 10.24 -3.80 9.92
C GLU A 27 9.86 -4.08 8.46
N ALA A 28 10.82 -4.59 7.68
CA ALA A 28 10.64 -4.90 6.27
C ALA A 28 9.60 -6.00 6.01
N LEU A 29 9.45 -6.95 6.95
CA LEU A 29 8.49 -8.05 6.87
C LEU A 29 7.05 -7.53 7.02
N SER A 30 6.78 -6.74 8.07
CA SER A 30 5.46 -6.16 8.32
C SER A 30 5.00 -5.24 7.18
N ARG A 31 5.92 -4.47 6.58
CA ARG A 31 5.59 -3.64 5.40
C ARG A 31 5.13 -4.49 4.22
N LYS A 32 5.79 -5.62 3.96
CA LYS A 32 5.42 -6.53 2.87
C LYS A 32 4.06 -7.17 3.13
N GLU A 33 3.83 -7.65 4.34
CA GLU A 33 2.54 -8.24 4.72
C GLU A 33 1.39 -7.24 4.59
N ALA A 34 1.56 -6.03 5.13
CA ALA A 34 0.55 -4.96 5.00
C ALA A 34 0.26 -4.61 3.53
N PHE A 35 1.32 -4.54 2.71
CA PHE A 35 1.19 -4.28 1.28
C PHE A 35 0.44 -5.40 0.55
N ASP A 36 0.74 -6.66 0.85
CA ASP A 36 0.07 -7.82 0.25
C ASP A 36 -1.42 -7.88 0.63
N ILE A 37 -1.78 -7.51 1.87
CA ILE A 37 -3.18 -7.43 2.31
C ILE A 37 -3.94 -6.35 1.55
N ILE A 38 -3.39 -5.13 1.44
CA ILE A 38 -4.00 -4.05 0.64
C ILE A 38 -4.15 -4.49 -0.81
N ARG A 39 -3.15 -5.19 -1.35
CA ARG A 39 -3.19 -5.68 -2.72
C ARG A 39 -4.25 -6.75 -2.94
N GLN A 40 -4.41 -7.68 -2.00
CA GLN A 40 -5.46 -8.69 -2.06
C GLN A 40 -6.84 -8.04 -2.00
N PHE A 41 -7.02 -7.07 -1.11
CA PHE A 41 -8.24 -6.27 -1.03
C PHE A 41 -8.55 -5.49 -2.32
N ALA A 42 -7.52 -4.87 -2.92
CA ALA A 42 -7.67 -4.15 -4.18
C ALA A 42 -8.02 -5.09 -5.35
N LYS A 43 -7.46 -6.30 -5.39
CA LYS A 43 -7.82 -7.34 -6.36
C LYS A 43 -9.28 -7.78 -6.24
N GLU A 44 -9.76 -7.99 -5.01
CA GLU A 44 -11.18 -8.32 -4.75
C GLU A 44 -12.11 -7.21 -5.26
N LYS A 45 -11.64 -5.97 -5.22
CA LYS A 45 -12.31 -4.76 -5.70
C LYS A 45 -12.11 -4.46 -7.19
N THR A 46 -11.53 -5.39 -7.95
CA THR A 46 -11.29 -5.26 -9.41
C THR A 46 -10.28 -4.17 -9.81
N TYR A 47 -9.51 -3.61 -8.87
CA TYR A 47 -8.43 -2.68 -9.19
C TYR A 47 -7.21 -3.45 -9.75
N THR A 48 -6.98 -3.30 -11.05
CA THR A 48 -5.89 -3.95 -11.79
C THR A 48 -4.70 -3.04 -12.05
N GLU A 49 -4.88 -1.72 -11.99
CA GLU A 49 -3.81 -0.77 -12.26
C GLU A 49 -2.81 -0.69 -11.11
N LYS A 50 -1.55 -0.99 -11.43
CA LYS A 50 -0.43 -0.92 -10.50
C LYS A 50 0.55 0.12 -11.00
N LEU A 51 0.51 1.30 -10.39
CA LEU A 51 1.60 2.26 -10.44
C LEU A 51 2.36 2.18 -9.11
N SER A 52 3.65 1.89 -9.18
CA SER A 52 4.53 1.83 -8.01
C SER A 52 5.67 2.80 -8.23
N PHE A 53 5.73 3.83 -7.40
CA PHE A 53 6.78 4.83 -7.45
C PHE A 53 7.67 4.70 -6.22
N THR A 54 8.96 4.50 -6.43
CA THR A 54 9.96 4.51 -5.36
C THR A 54 10.60 5.89 -5.36
N VAL A 55 10.36 6.67 -4.30
CA VAL A 55 10.98 7.99 -4.16
C VAL A 55 12.43 7.80 -3.73
N ASP A 56 13.36 8.00 -4.67
CA ASP A 56 14.80 8.07 -4.41
C ASP A 56 15.33 9.51 -4.58
N ARG A 57 16.64 9.71 -4.36
CA ARG A 57 17.27 11.04 -4.44
C ARG A 57 17.24 11.65 -5.85
N TYR A 58 17.10 10.82 -6.88
CA TYR A 58 17.04 11.22 -8.28
C TYR A 58 15.64 11.03 -8.87
N PHE A 59 14.62 10.94 -8.01
CA PHE A 59 13.26 10.65 -8.42
C PHE A 59 12.74 11.75 -9.33
N LYS A 60 12.43 11.38 -10.57
CA LYS A 60 11.93 12.31 -11.58
C LYS A 60 10.44 12.50 -11.38
N TRP A 61 10.08 13.52 -10.62
CA TRP A 61 8.68 13.92 -10.39
C TRP A 61 7.89 14.13 -11.69
N ASP A 62 8.57 14.56 -12.76
CA ASP A 62 7.97 14.73 -14.10
C ASP A 62 7.40 13.41 -14.67
N GLN A 63 8.06 12.28 -14.41
CA GLN A 63 7.58 10.96 -14.86
C GLN A 63 6.37 10.49 -14.04
N CYS A 64 6.30 10.88 -12.77
CA CYS A 64 5.19 10.57 -11.88
C CYS A 64 3.92 11.31 -12.34
N ALA A 65 4.03 12.61 -12.63
CA ALA A 65 2.90 13.42 -13.13
C ALA A 65 2.37 12.91 -14.48
N SER A 66 3.26 12.48 -15.37
CA SER A 66 2.89 11.94 -16.69
C SER A 66 2.17 10.59 -16.61
N SER A 67 2.40 9.82 -15.54
CA SER A 67 1.76 8.51 -15.34
C SER A 67 0.35 8.60 -14.75
N LEU A 68 -0.04 9.79 -14.26
CA LEU A 68 -1.38 10.08 -13.71
C LEU A 68 -2.31 10.78 -14.72
N SER A 69 -1.81 11.14 -15.91
CA SER A 69 -2.56 11.77 -17.01
C SER A 69 -3.08 10.74 -17.99
#